data_AF-Q4S2C8-F1
#
_entry.id   AF-Q4S2C8-F1
#
_cell.length_a   1.000
_cell.length_b   1.000
_cell.length_c   1.000
_cell.angle_alpha   90.00
_cell.angle_beta   90.00
_cell.angle_gamma   90.00
#
_symmetry.space_group_name_H-M   'P 1'
#
loop_
_entity.id
_entity.type
_entity.pdbx_description
1 polymer ?
#
loop_
_entity_poly.entity_id
_entity_poly.type
_entity_poly.pdbx_seq_one_letter_code
_entity_poly.pdbx_strand_id
1 'polypeptide(L)'
;MNAAASVLALLLVLGSCQGLRRHRVEEETPEEETELVTEASKFGSLWPLPQKVQISEVSFKLTGYSFRIVDAKQSSAGPSCTLLQDAYRRYYEYMFGSAKRSGKNKNRRSGASDLTELQVWITSTDSDCDAYPNVKSDESYELTVDQPFAVLKAPKVWGALHGLETFSQLIFEDDYGAKSINATSISDFPRFPHRGILLDTSRHFLPVKVILANLVSLYHFCSHPSLSTVLINCLFAQETMAMNKINVFHWHIVDDPSFPYMSKTFPQLSQQGAFHPYSHVYTPSDVKMVIEFARLRGIRVIPEFDTPGHTQSWGKGQAGLLTPCYSGSRPSGSFGPVNPILNTTYTFMTQFFKEISAVFPDGYVHLGGDEVDFSCWRSNPDITKFMDQQGFGRDYSKLESFYIQRLLDIVTATKKGYMIWQEVFDNGVKLKPDTVVHVWIGGRYNDEMSKVTTAGYPTLLSAPWYLDYISYRQDWQNYYKVEPLSFNGTDAQKKLVIGGEACLWGEYVDSTNITPRLWPRASAVAERLWSSKDVRDINDAYNRLSGHRCRMVERGIPAEPLFVSFCPREY
;
A
#
# COMPACT_ATOMS: atom_id res chain seq x y z
N MET A 1 37.73 -50.06 42.34
CA MET A 1 37.37 -51.49 42.46
C MET A 1 36.30 -51.76 41.40
N ASN A 2 36.71 -51.96 40.15
CA ASN A 2 36.92 -53.26 39.49
C ASN A 2 35.65 -54.09 39.34
N ALA A 3 35.08 -54.10 38.13
CA ALA A 3 34.70 -55.32 37.41
C ALA A 3 34.55 -55.00 35.91
N ALA A 4 35.19 -55.82 35.08
CA ALA A 4 35.36 -55.68 33.64
C ALA A 4 34.71 -56.87 32.91
N ALA A 5 34.28 -56.66 31.66
CA ALA A 5 34.15 -57.64 30.56
C ALA A 5 33.83 -56.82 29.27
N SER A 6 34.68 -56.56 28.24
CA SER A 6 35.57 -57.37 27.39
C SER A 6 34.79 -58.44 26.57
N VAL A 7 34.84 -58.63 25.23
CA VAL A 7 35.67 -58.17 24.07
C VAL A 7 34.92 -58.54 22.75
N LEU A 8 35.13 -57.80 21.63
CA LEU A 8 35.42 -58.25 20.22
C LEU A 8 35.05 -57.11 19.24
N ALA A 9 35.77 -56.75 18.18
CA ALA A 9 37.05 -57.11 17.59
C ALA A 9 37.51 -55.96 16.66
N LEU A 10 38.82 -55.77 16.53
CA LEU A 10 39.51 -54.82 15.63
C LEU A 10 39.43 -55.27 14.16
N LEU A 11 39.39 -54.33 13.21
CA LEU A 11 40.19 -54.38 11.97
C LEU A 11 40.31 -52.98 11.33
N LEU A 12 41.56 -52.53 11.22
CA LEU A 12 42.05 -51.31 10.55
C LEU A 12 42.16 -51.53 9.04
N VAL A 13 41.77 -50.55 8.22
CA VAL A 13 42.48 -50.23 6.97
C VAL A 13 42.47 -48.70 6.76
N LEU A 14 43.65 -48.09 6.84
CA LEU A 14 43.96 -46.77 6.29
C LEU A 14 44.52 -46.96 4.88
N GLY A 15 44.13 -46.08 3.96
CA GLY A 15 44.70 -45.99 2.61
C GLY A 15 44.17 -44.78 1.86
N SER A 16 44.89 -43.66 1.94
CA SER A 16 44.67 -42.43 1.18
C SER A 16 45.02 -42.59 -0.30
N CYS A 17 44.33 -41.89 -1.21
CA CYS A 17 44.97 -41.24 -2.35
C CYS A 17 44.12 -40.10 -2.94
N GLN A 18 44.84 -39.10 -3.45
CA GLN A 18 44.42 -37.75 -3.87
C GLN A 18 43.66 -37.71 -5.21
N GLY A 19 42.92 -36.62 -5.47
CA GLY A 19 42.66 -36.18 -6.85
C GLY A 19 41.44 -35.27 -7.10
N LEU A 20 41.62 -33.95 -6.93
CA LEU A 20 41.09 -32.84 -7.76
C LEU A 20 39.65 -32.90 -8.32
N ARG A 21 38.80 -31.95 -7.89
CA ARG A 21 38.29 -30.88 -8.78
C ARG A 21 37.64 -29.73 -8.00
N ARG A 22 38.12 -28.52 -8.32
CA ARG A 22 37.51 -27.22 -8.00
C ARG A 22 36.03 -27.19 -8.39
N HIS A 23 35.17 -26.81 -7.45
CA HIS A 23 34.08 -25.89 -7.76
C HIS A 23 34.24 -24.69 -6.84
N ARG A 24 34.62 -23.57 -7.46
CA ARG A 24 34.67 -22.24 -6.89
C ARG A 24 33.21 -21.82 -6.71
N VAL A 25 32.67 -21.98 -5.51
CA VAL A 25 31.55 -21.15 -5.08
C VAL A 25 32.19 -19.79 -4.82
N GLU A 26 31.78 -18.78 -5.57
CA GLU A 26 32.14 -17.41 -5.25
C GLU A 26 31.63 -17.15 -3.83
N GLU A 27 32.56 -17.02 -2.89
CA GLU A 27 32.29 -16.39 -1.59
C GLU A 27 31.82 -14.98 -1.92
N GLU A 28 30.50 -14.78 -1.98
CA GLU A 28 29.93 -13.48 -1.66
C GLU A 28 30.43 -13.13 -0.27
N THR A 29 31.24 -12.08 -0.22
CA THR A 29 31.67 -11.43 1.02
C THR A 29 30.46 -11.29 1.94
N PRO A 30 30.52 -11.72 3.22
CA PRO A 30 29.51 -11.33 4.19
C PRO A 30 29.50 -9.81 4.21
N GLU A 31 28.39 -9.18 3.83
CA GLU A 31 28.18 -7.77 4.15
C GLU A 31 28.40 -7.64 5.66
N GLU A 32 29.40 -6.85 6.06
CA GLU A 32 29.66 -6.52 7.45
C GLU A 32 28.34 -6.05 8.07
N GLU A 33 27.79 -6.85 8.99
CA GLU A 33 26.70 -6.42 9.85
C GLU A 33 27.24 -5.27 10.71
N THR A 34 26.99 -4.03 10.28
CA THR A 34 27.07 -2.90 11.19
C THR A 34 26.07 -3.16 12.31
N GLU A 35 26.57 -3.47 13.51
CA GLU A 35 25.77 -3.49 14.73
C GLU A 35 25.03 -2.15 14.84
N LEU A 36 23.70 -2.20 14.75
CA LEU A 36 22.85 -1.01 14.87
C LEU A 36 22.98 -0.49 16.31
N VAL A 37 23.49 0.72 16.45
CA VAL A 37 23.64 1.35 17.77
C VAL A 37 22.28 1.92 18.19
N THR A 38 21.77 1.44 19.32
CA THR A 38 20.53 1.94 19.93
C THR A 38 20.81 3.24 20.67
N GLU A 39 20.63 4.37 19.99
CA GLU A 39 20.67 5.72 20.57
C GLU A 39 19.31 6.39 20.40
N ALA A 40 18.90 7.20 21.38
CA ALA A 40 17.65 7.94 21.27
C ALA A 40 17.73 8.93 20.09
N SER A 41 16.84 8.79 19.10
CA SER A 41 16.77 9.74 18.00
C SER A 41 16.40 11.13 18.51
N LYS A 42 17.07 12.16 17.99
CA LYS A 42 16.74 13.56 18.26
C LYS A 42 15.33 13.94 17.83
N PHE A 43 14.72 13.14 16.94
CA PHE A 43 13.37 13.32 16.44
C PHE A 43 12.35 12.36 17.08
N GLY A 44 12.73 11.68 18.17
CA GLY A 44 11.86 10.75 18.89
C GLY A 44 11.51 9.54 18.04
N SER A 45 10.22 9.31 17.79
CA SER A 45 9.70 8.21 16.97
C SER A 45 8.80 8.71 15.83
N LEU A 46 9.15 9.88 15.28
CA LEU A 46 8.49 10.43 14.09
C LEU A 46 8.73 9.52 12.88
N TRP A 47 7.63 9.10 12.25
CA TRP A 47 7.65 8.28 11.05
C TRP A 47 6.42 8.54 10.17
N PRO A 48 6.58 8.85 8.87
CA PRO A 48 7.82 9.33 8.23
C PRO A 48 8.39 10.60 8.86
N LEU A 49 9.71 10.80 8.76
CA LEU A 49 10.36 12.03 9.20
C LEU A 49 9.92 13.25 8.35
N PRO A 50 9.38 14.32 8.94
CA PRO A 50 8.95 15.52 8.19
C PRO A 50 10.08 16.24 7.46
N GLN A 51 9.75 17.02 6.42
CA GLN A 51 10.71 17.80 5.63
C GLN A 51 11.56 18.77 6.48
N LYS A 52 10.93 19.46 7.44
CA LYS A 52 11.59 20.36 8.38
C LYS A 52 11.01 20.17 9.77
N VAL A 53 11.89 19.92 10.74
CA VAL A 53 11.54 19.71 12.15
C VAL A 53 12.45 20.54 13.04
N GLN A 54 11.86 21.31 13.95
CA GLN A 54 12.56 22.00 15.03
C GLN A 54 11.88 21.65 16.35
N ILE A 55 12.56 20.89 17.20
CA ILE A 55 12.08 20.50 18.53
C ILE A 55 12.93 21.22 19.57
N SER A 56 12.26 21.82 20.56
CA SER A 56 12.86 22.48 21.73
C SER A 56 12.85 21.55 22.95
N GLU A 57 13.63 21.91 23.97
CA GLU A 57 13.62 21.24 25.29
C GLU A 57 12.43 21.67 26.15
N VAL A 58 11.75 22.77 25.79
CA VAL A 58 10.54 23.23 26.49
C VAL A 58 9.43 22.22 26.25
N SER A 59 8.81 21.70 27.31
CA SER A 59 7.72 20.73 27.21
C SER A 59 6.45 21.19 27.91
N PHE A 60 5.32 20.73 27.39
CA PHE A 60 3.98 21.01 27.88
C PHE A 60 3.28 19.73 28.28
N LYS A 61 2.42 19.80 29.30
CA LYS A 61 1.63 18.66 29.75
C LYS A 61 0.31 18.58 28.99
N LEU A 62 -0.12 17.38 28.64
CA LEU A 62 -1.45 17.11 28.10
C LEU A 62 -2.27 16.25 29.05
N THR A 63 -3.53 16.62 29.24
CA THR A 63 -4.49 15.78 29.98
C THR A 63 -5.73 15.54 29.14
N GLY A 64 -6.16 14.29 29.03
CA GLY A 64 -7.33 13.94 28.21
C GLY A 64 -8.60 14.67 28.65
N TYR A 65 -8.77 14.96 29.95
CA TYR A 65 -9.96 15.66 30.44
C TYR A 65 -10.07 17.12 29.98
N SER A 66 -8.94 17.80 29.73
CA SER A 66 -8.90 19.21 29.34
C SER A 66 -8.61 19.42 27.87
N PHE A 67 -7.83 18.53 27.25
CA PHE A 67 -7.37 18.68 25.88
C PHE A 67 -8.51 18.55 24.87
N ARG A 68 -8.51 19.41 23.84
CA ARG A 68 -9.49 19.36 22.74
C ARG A 68 -8.81 19.62 21.41
N ILE A 69 -9.27 18.91 20.39
CA ILE A 69 -9.00 19.25 18.99
C ILE A 69 -10.22 20.02 18.49
N VAL A 70 -10.00 21.22 17.96
CA VAL A 70 -11.06 22.13 17.52
C VAL A 70 -10.71 22.78 16.20
N ASP A 71 -11.72 23.17 15.44
CA ASP A 71 -11.52 24.01 14.26
C ASP A 71 -11.13 25.43 14.69
N ALA A 72 -10.12 26.00 14.03
CA ALA A 72 -9.76 27.39 14.19
C ALA A 72 -10.90 28.30 13.68
N LYS A 73 -11.10 29.46 14.32
CA LYS A 73 -12.21 30.38 13.97
C LYS A 73 -12.16 30.87 12.52
N GLN A 74 -10.96 30.94 11.95
CA GLN A 74 -10.70 31.40 10.58
C GLN A 74 -10.63 30.25 9.57
N SER A 75 -10.88 29.00 10.00
CA SER A 75 -10.88 27.84 9.13
C SER A 75 -12.07 27.86 8.18
N SER A 76 -11.82 27.51 6.91
CA SER A 76 -12.90 27.29 5.93
C SER A 76 -13.68 26.00 6.20
N ALA A 77 -13.02 25.01 6.81
CA ALA A 77 -13.69 23.83 7.34
C ALA A 77 -14.21 24.10 8.75
N GLY A 78 -15.44 23.67 9.03
CA GLY A 78 -16.07 23.80 10.33
C GLY A 78 -16.76 22.50 10.77
N PRO A 79 -17.70 22.58 11.73
CA PRO A 79 -18.38 21.40 12.29
C PRO A 79 -19.15 20.54 11.30
N SER A 80 -19.47 21.07 10.11
CA SER A 80 -20.11 20.32 9.03
C SER A 80 -19.16 19.36 8.31
N CYS A 81 -17.84 19.54 8.45
CA CYS A 81 -16.85 18.69 7.80
C CYS A 81 -16.68 17.36 8.54
N THR A 82 -17.50 16.37 8.20
CA THR A 82 -17.53 15.05 8.85
C THR A 82 -16.17 14.36 8.85
N LEU A 83 -15.41 14.48 7.77
CA LEU A 83 -14.06 13.93 7.63
C LEU A 83 -13.12 14.40 8.76
N LEU A 84 -13.09 15.71 9.05
CA LEU A 84 -12.24 16.25 10.11
C LEU A 84 -12.79 15.92 11.50
N GLN A 85 -14.11 15.98 11.71
CA GLN A 85 -14.71 15.64 13.00
C GLN A 85 -14.46 14.17 13.39
N ASP A 86 -14.52 13.26 12.42
CA ASP A 86 -14.19 11.85 12.63
C ASP A 86 -12.69 11.65 12.87
N ALA A 87 -11.83 12.42 12.19
CA ALA A 87 -10.40 12.42 12.45
C ALA A 87 -10.07 12.92 13.87
N TYR A 88 -10.71 13.99 14.34
CA TYR A 88 -10.49 14.52 15.68
C TYR A 88 -10.85 13.49 16.76
N ARG A 89 -11.98 12.79 16.59
CA ARG A 89 -12.38 11.72 17.50
C ARG A 89 -11.37 10.58 17.52
N ARG A 90 -10.98 10.10 16.34
CA ARG A 90 -10.01 8.99 16.18
C ARG A 90 -8.64 9.34 16.79
N TYR A 91 -8.10 10.51 16.48
CA TYR A 91 -6.81 10.93 17.02
C TYR A 91 -6.85 11.19 18.51
N TYR A 92 -7.96 11.71 19.04
CA TYR A 92 -8.14 11.80 20.48
C TYR A 92 -8.10 10.42 21.15
N GLU A 93 -8.74 9.41 20.56
CA GLU A 93 -8.70 8.02 21.05
C GLU A 93 -7.29 7.42 20.95
N TYR A 94 -6.53 7.67 19.88
CA TYR A 94 -5.14 7.24 19.80
C TYR A 94 -4.25 7.88 20.88
N MET A 95 -4.50 9.16 21.20
CA MET A 95 -3.68 9.89 22.17
C MET A 95 -4.05 9.59 23.61
N PHE A 96 -5.32 9.32 23.94
CA PHE A 96 -5.79 9.20 25.33
C PHE A 96 -6.54 7.89 25.65
N GLY A 97 -6.77 7.03 24.66
CA GLY A 97 -7.60 5.82 24.78
C GLY A 97 -9.09 6.13 24.89
N SER A 98 -9.92 5.08 24.98
CA SER A 98 -11.39 5.17 25.13
C SER A 98 -11.86 5.66 26.51
N ALA A 99 -11.03 6.41 27.25
CA ALA A 99 -11.36 6.89 28.57
C ALA A 99 -12.67 7.68 28.50
N LYS A 100 -13.73 7.12 29.13
CA LYS A 100 -15.00 7.83 29.33
C LYS A 100 -14.64 9.22 29.84
N ARG A 101 -15.26 10.26 29.27
CA ARG A 101 -15.34 11.60 29.88
C ARG A 101 -15.93 11.43 31.29
N SER A 102 -15.11 11.03 32.25
CA SER A 102 -15.51 10.88 33.63
C SER A 102 -15.94 12.26 34.08
N GLY A 103 -17.15 12.32 34.65
CA GLY A 103 -17.89 13.56 34.85
C GLY A 103 -17.06 14.63 35.55
N LYS A 104 -17.14 15.84 34.99
CA LYS A 104 -16.97 17.14 35.66
C LYS A 104 -16.26 17.10 37.02
N ASN A 105 -14.92 17.11 37.01
CA ASN A 105 -14.18 17.75 38.09
C ASN A 105 -13.76 19.14 37.61
N LYS A 106 -14.72 20.08 37.67
CA LYS A 106 -14.60 21.48 37.19
C LYS A 106 -13.57 22.35 37.96
N ASN A 107 -12.81 21.78 38.89
CA ASN A 107 -12.00 22.53 39.85
C ASN A 107 -10.47 22.29 39.81
N ARG A 108 -9.92 21.58 38.82
CA ARG A 108 -8.47 21.69 38.56
C ARG A 108 -8.25 22.84 37.59
N ARG A 109 -7.73 23.96 38.11
CA ARG A 109 -7.15 25.04 37.28
C ARG A 109 -6.08 24.39 36.40
N SER A 110 -6.17 24.58 35.08
CA SER A 110 -5.09 24.25 34.15
C SER A 110 -3.81 24.87 34.68
N GLY A 111 -2.76 24.07 34.83
CA GLY A 111 -1.44 24.59 35.19
C GLY A 111 -0.94 25.54 34.10
N ALA A 112 -0.06 26.48 34.45
CA ALA A 112 0.54 27.40 33.48
C ALA A 112 1.35 26.67 32.38
N SER A 113 1.62 25.36 32.53
CA SER A 113 2.33 24.48 31.60
C SER A 113 1.43 23.58 30.75
N ASP A 114 0.10 23.66 30.90
CA ASP A 114 -0.83 22.73 30.25
C ASP A 114 -1.17 23.21 28.83
N LEU A 115 -1.02 22.34 27.84
CA LEU A 115 -1.51 22.56 26.48
C LEU A 115 -2.97 22.09 26.40
N THR A 116 -3.90 23.01 26.18
CA THR A 116 -5.34 22.71 26.29
C THR A 116 -6.02 22.47 24.95
N GLU A 117 -5.49 23.01 23.86
CA GLU A 117 -6.13 22.95 22.55
C GLU A 117 -5.13 22.69 21.42
N LEU A 118 -5.56 21.91 20.44
CA LEU A 118 -5.01 21.90 19.08
C LEU A 118 -6.05 22.52 18.15
N GLN A 119 -5.70 23.67 17.57
CA GLN A 119 -6.56 24.39 16.62
C GLN A 119 -6.17 24.01 15.19
N VAL A 120 -7.11 23.42 14.46
CA VAL A 120 -6.93 23.01 13.06
C VAL A 120 -7.45 24.11 12.13
N TRP A 121 -6.58 24.63 11.28
CA TRP A 121 -6.87 25.74 10.38
C TRP A 121 -6.71 25.33 8.92
N ILE A 122 -7.84 25.18 8.22
CA ILE A 122 -7.84 25.03 6.76
C ILE A 122 -7.84 26.41 6.10
N THR A 123 -6.80 26.70 5.31
CA THR A 123 -6.57 28.06 4.78
C THR A 123 -7.16 28.30 3.39
N SER A 124 -7.36 27.26 2.58
CA SER A 124 -8.03 27.39 1.29
C SER A 124 -9.51 27.67 1.48
N THR A 125 -10.12 28.48 0.60
CA THR A 125 -11.56 28.74 0.60
C THR A 125 -12.38 27.47 0.34
N ASP A 126 -11.87 26.60 -0.53
CA ASP A 126 -12.40 25.27 -0.73
C ASP A 126 -11.57 24.28 0.09
N SER A 127 -12.21 23.60 1.05
CA SER A 127 -11.54 22.67 1.94
C SER A 127 -11.33 21.28 1.34
N ASP A 128 -12.06 20.91 0.28
CA ASP A 128 -12.17 19.55 -0.27
C ASP A 128 -12.78 18.51 0.69
N CYS A 129 -13.52 18.92 1.73
CA CYS A 129 -14.01 17.99 2.76
C CYS A 129 -14.97 16.90 2.23
N ASP A 130 -15.81 17.27 1.25
CA ASP A 130 -16.77 16.36 0.63
C ASP A 130 -16.22 15.71 -0.66
N ALA A 131 -14.98 16.04 -1.05
CA ALA A 131 -14.35 15.52 -2.25
C ALA A 131 -13.62 14.19 -2.01
N TYR A 132 -13.22 13.55 -3.11
CA TYR A 132 -12.28 12.44 -3.10
C TYR A 132 -10.85 12.97 -3.34
N PRO A 133 -9.83 12.43 -2.65
CA PRO A 133 -8.45 12.78 -2.92
C PRO A 133 -8.07 12.36 -4.35
N ASN A 134 -7.09 13.05 -4.94
CA ASN A 134 -6.54 12.75 -6.25
C ASN A 134 -5.04 13.05 -6.27
N VAL A 135 -4.35 12.75 -7.38
CA VAL A 135 -2.88 12.93 -7.49
C VAL A 135 -2.41 14.38 -7.34
N LYS A 136 -3.31 15.37 -7.45
CA LYS A 136 -3.02 16.81 -7.27
C LYS A 136 -3.48 17.33 -5.91
N SER A 137 -4.00 16.49 -5.03
CA SER A 137 -4.42 16.88 -3.68
C SER A 137 -3.23 17.47 -2.91
N ASP A 138 -3.45 18.62 -2.28
CA ASP A 138 -2.42 19.25 -1.45
C ASP A 138 -2.38 18.59 -0.07
N GLU A 139 -1.24 17.95 0.21
CA GLU A 139 -0.97 17.21 1.44
C GLU A 139 -0.02 17.95 2.39
N SER A 140 0.31 19.22 2.09
CA SER A 140 1.21 20.03 2.90
C SER A 140 0.55 20.55 4.19
N TYR A 141 1.35 20.70 5.24
CA TYR A 141 0.91 21.31 6.49
C TYR A 141 2.05 21.96 7.28
N GLU A 142 1.66 22.87 8.17
CA GLU A 142 2.51 23.50 9.17
C GLU A 142 1.95 23.17 10.56
N LEU A 143 2.76 22.61 11.44
CA LEU A 143 2.37 22.29 12.82
C LEU A 143 3.25 23.07 13.79
N THR A 144 2.63 23.85 14.65
CA THR A 144 3.30 24.59 15.72
C THR A 144 2.71 24.17 17.06
N VAL A 145 3.55 23.63 17.94
CA VAL A 145 3.21 23.28 19.31
C VAL A 145 3.83 24.33 20.22
N ASP A 146 2.99 25.24 20.72
CA ASP A 146 3.40 26.29 21.65
C ASP A 146 2.20 26.69 22.53
N GLN A 147 2.41 27.58 23.49
CA GLN A 147 1.35 28.17 24.30
C GLN A 147 0.78 29.45 23.68
N PRO A 148 -0.52 29.74 23.91
CA PRO A 148 -1.46 29.02 24.77
C PRO A 148 -2.14 27.79 24.12
N PHE A 149 -1.94 27.55 22.81
CA PHE A 149 -2.52 26.42 22.08
C PHE A 149 -1.63 26.01 20.91
N ALA A 150 -1.71 24.74 20.51
CA ALA A 150 -1.06 24.27 19.30
C ALA A 150 -1.91 24.64 18.07
N VAL A 151 -1.25 24.86 16.94
CA VAL A 151 -1.88 25.20 15.67
C VAL A 151 -1.40 24.24 14.59
N LEU A 152 -2.36 23.57 13.96
CA LEU A 152 -2.15 22.80 12.74
C LEU A 152 -2.79 23.54 11.57
N LYS A 153 -1.97 24.03 10.65
CA LYS A 153 -2.41 24.81 9.50
C LYS A 153 -2.15 24.01 8.22
N ALA A 154 -3.16 23.89 7.37
CA ALA A 154 -3.04 23.18 6.10
C ALA A 154 -3.85 23.87 4.99
N PRO A 155 -3.41 23.86 3.73
CA PRO A 155 -4.22 24.37 2.62
C PRO A 155 -5.53 23.60 2.46
N LYS A 156 -5.49 22.27 2.55
CA LYS A 156 -6.64 21.36 2.33
C LYS A 156 -6.80 20.39 3.49
N VAL A 157 -7.94 19.70 3.56
CA VAL A 157 -8.21 18.68 4.60
C VAL A 157 -7.18 17.55 4.62
N TRP A 158 -6.57 17.22 3.47
CA TRP A 158 -5.61 16.11 3.34
C TRP A 158 -4.33 16.37 4.14
N GLY A 159 -3.76 17.58 4.04
CA GLY A 159 -2.61 17.99 4.86
C GLY A 159 -2.94 18.01 6.36
N ALA A 160 -4.17 18.39 6.74
CA ALA A 160 -4.59 18.34 8.14
C ALA A 160 -4.65 16.90 8.69
N LEU A 161 -5.08 15.91 7.89
CA LEU A 161 -5.03 14.50 8.31
C LEU A 161 -3.59 14.06 8.61
N HIS A 162 -2.63 14.39 7.74
CA HIS A 162 -1.21 14.05 7.94
C HIS A 162 -0.60 14.77 9.14
N GLY A 163 -0.97 16.04 9.36
CA GLY A 163 -0.53 16.81 10.51
C GLY A 163 -1.10 16.31 11.84
N LEU A 164 -2.32 15.78 11.85
CA LEU A 164 -2.90 15.11 13.03
C LEU A 164 -2.13 13.84 13.37
N GLU A 165 -1.73 13.04 12.37
CA GLU A 165 -0.84 11.89 12.59
C GLU A 165 0.46 12.34 13.23
N THR A 166 1.15 13.32 12.65
CA THR A 166 2.40 13.86 13.18
C THR A 166 2.25 14.42 14.60
N PHE A 167 1.17 15.15 14.89
CA PHE A 167 0.90 15.63 16.25
C PHE A 167 0.76 14.47 17.25
N SER A 168 0.04 13.42 16.87
CA SER A 168 -0.12 12.22 17.71
C SER A 168 1.22 11.52 17.97
N GLN A 169 2.19 11.67 17.06
CA GLN A 169 3.51 11.06 17.17
C GLN A 169 4.46 11.78 18.11
N LEU A 170 4.25 13.09 18.32
CA LEU A 170 5.06 13.94 19.19
C LEU A 170 4.77 13.75 20.69
N ILE A 171 3.64 13.13 21.03
CA ILE A 171 3.27 12.88 22.42
C ILE A 171 4.09 11.69 22.94
N PHE A 172 4.72 11.89 24.08
CA PHE A 172 5.41 10.85 24.83
C PHE A 172 4.84 10.73 26.25
N GLU A 173 4.99 9.54 26.83
CA GLU A 173 4.49 9.17 28.15
C GLU A 173 5.70 8.93 29.07
N ASP A 174 5.70 9.50 30.27
CA ASP A 174 6.72 9.21 31.28
C ASP A 174 6.43 7.90 32.04
N ASP A 175 7.36 7.48 32.90
CA ASP A 175 7.24 6.23 33.69
C ASP A 175 6.00 6.19 34.61
N TYR A 176 5.37 7.34 34.87
CA TYR A 176 4.17 7.47 35.71
C TYR A 176 2.89 7.60 34.89
N GLY A 177 2.98 7.52 33.57
CA GLY A 177 1.84 7.62 32.66
C GLY A 177 1.42 9.06 32.32
N ALA A 178 2.23 10.07 32.68
CA ALA A 178 1.93 11.45 32.35
C ALA A 178 2.36 11.76 30.91
N LYS A 179 1.44 12.34 30.15
CA LYS A 179 1.64 12.67 28.73
C LYS A 179 2.18 14.08 28.57
N SER A 180 3.26 14.20 27.81
CA SER A 180 3.93 15.46 27.52
C SER A 180 4.22 15.60 26.03
N ILE A 181 4.44 16.83 25.59
CA ILE A 181 4.84 17.18 24.23
C ILE A 181 5.86 18.31 24.26
N ASN A 182 6.88 18.25 23.42
CA ASN A 182 7.87 19.32 23.32
C ASN A 182 7.36 20.45 22.41
N ALA A 183 7.75 21.68 22.71
CA ALA A 183 7.54 22.82 21.84
C ALA A 183 8.23 22.56 20.50
N THR A 184 7.45 22.58 19.43
CA THR A 184 7.85 22.01 18.14
C THR A 184 7.33 22.87 17.00
N SER A 185 8.15 23.11 15.98
CA SER A 185 7.74 23.70 14.72
C SER A 185 8.08 22.74 13.57
N ILE A 186 7.07 22.39 12.79
CA ILE A 186 7.16 21.47 11.66
C ILE A 186 6.55 22.14 10.42
N SER A 187 7.24 22.00 9.29
CA SER A 187 6.72 22.31 7.96
C SER A 187 6.98 21.08 7.10
N ASP A 188 5.91 20.51 6.55
CA ASP A 188 5.96 19.18 5.95
C ASP A 188 5.09 19.06 4.71
N PHE A 189 5.53 18.20 3.80
CA PHE A 189 4.87 17.88 2.54
C PHE A 189 5.52 16.61 1.95
N PRO A 190 4.77 15.80 1.19
CA PRO A 190 5.33 14.60 0.58
C PRO A 190 6.33 14.93 -0.54
N ARG A 191 7.40 14.14 -0.64
CA ARG A 191 8.34 14.18 -1.77
C ARG A 191 7.68 13.74 -3.08
N PHE A 192 6.81 12.73 -3.02
CA PHE A 192 6.09 12.20 -4.18
C PHE A 192 4.57 12.18 -3.93
N PRO A 193 3.74 12.58 -4.92
CA PRO A 193 2.29 12.60 -4.77
C PRO A 193 1.62 11.23 -4.80
N HIS A 194 2.25 10.19 -5.36
CA HIS A 194 1.68 8.83 -5.43
C HIS A 194 2.45 7.87 -4.53
N ARG A 195 1.82 7.42 -3.44
CA ARG A 195 2.44 6.54 -2.44
C ARG A 195 1.48 5.39 -2.17
N GLY A 196 1.75 4.25 -2.79
CA GLY A 196 0.81 3.15 -2.86
C GLY A 196 1.17 1.90 -2.05
N ILE A 197 0.13 1.14 -1.70
CA ILE A 197 0.23 -0.28 -1.36
C ILE A 197 -0.67 -1.04 -2.31
N LEU A 198 -0.10 -2.05 -2.97
CA LEU A 198 -0.85 -3.04 -3.74
C LEU A 198 -1.22 -4.22 -2.83
N LEU A 199 -2.51 -4.53 -2.74
CA LEU A 199 -3.00 -5.79 -2.17
C LEU A 199 -3.72 -6.61 -3.22
N ASP A 200 -3.32 -7.87 -3.31
CA ASP A 200 -3.95 -8.89 -4.13
C ASP A 200 -5.05 -9.60 -3.32
N THR A 201 -6.28 -9.50 -3.83
CA THR A 201 -7.45 -10.17 -3.24
C THR A 201 -8.01 -11.30 -4.09
N SER A 202 -7.28 -11.69 -5.14
CA SER A 202 -7.66 -12.76 -6.05
C SER A 202 -6.97 -14.07 -5.70
N ARG A 203 -5.66 -14.05 -5.49
CA ARG A 203 -4.89 -15.27 -5.15
C ARG A 203 -5.38 -15.87 -3.84
N HIS A 204 -5.67 -15.01 -2.86
CA HIS A 204 -6.48 -15.33 -1.68
C HIS A 204 -7.48 -14.22 -1.41
N PHE A 205 -8.69 -14.60 -0.99
CA PHE A 205 -9.70 -13.62 -0.60
C PHE A 205 -9.33 -12.96 0.73
N LEU A 206 -9.36 -11.63 0.76
CA LEU A 206 -9.24 -10.85 1.99
C LEU A 206 -10.62 -10.38 2.45
N PRO A 207 -11.12 -10.78 3.63
CA PRO A 207 -12.34 -10.21 4.16
C PRO A 207 -12.29 -8.68 4.15
N VAL A 208 -13.39 -8.01 3.79
CA VAL A 208 -13.49 -6.53 3.72
C VAL A 208 -12.97 -5.86 4.98
N LYS A 209 -13.35 -6.48 6.09
CA LYS A 209 -12.83 -6.26 7.41
C LYS A 209 -11.31 -6.00 7.37
N VAL A 210 -10.49 -6.89 6.78
CA VAL A 210 -9.00 -6.85 6.70
C VAL A 210 -8.52 -5.62 5.95
N ILE A 211 -9.23 -5.29 4.87
CA ILE A 211 -8.95 -4.16 3.98
C ILE A 211 -9.21 -2.83 4.68
N LEU A 212 -10.30 -2.72 5.47
CA LEU A 212 -10.70 -1.48 6.12
C LEU A 212 -9.82 -1.11 7.31
N ALA A 213 -9.65 -2.04 8.23
CA ALA A 213 -9.08 -1.79 9.55
C ALA A 213 -9.78 -0.80 10.46
N ASN A 214 -10.17 -1.27 11.64
CA ASN A 214 -10.30 -0.44 12.85
C ASN A 214 -10.38 -1.36 14.07
N LEU A 215 -9.31 -1.39 14.86
CA LEU A 215 -9.42 -1.62 16.29
C LEU A 215 -9.58 -0.25 16.94
N VAL A 216 -10.84 0.09 17.25
CA VAL A 216 -11.34 0.70 18.48
C VAL A 216 -12.83 1.00 18.23
N SER A 217 -13.70 0.38 19.04
CA SER A 217 -15.14 0.65 19.13
C SER A 217 -15.99 0.52 17.85
N LEU A 218 -16.17 -0.71 17.39
CA LEU A 218 -17.48 -1.15 16.85
C LEU A 218 -18.62 -1.07 17.90
N TYR A 219 -18.40 -0.45 19.06
CA TYR A 219 -19.45 -0.16 20.03
C TYR A 219 -20.47 0.87 19.54
N HIS A 220 -20.18 1.65 18.49
CA HIS A 220 -21.15 2.65 17.98
C HIS A 220 -21.89 2.25 16.70
N PHE A 221 -21.35 1.34 15.88
CA PHE A 221 -22.08 0.80 14.72
C PHE A 221 -22.91 -0.45 15.06
N CYS A 222 -22.62 -1.14 16.18
CA CYS A 222 -23.37 -2.30 16.68
C CYS A 222 -24.34 -1.95 17.83
N SER A 223 -25.12 -0.88 17.71
CA SER A 223 -26.25 -0.62 18.64
C SER A 223 -27.48 -1.50 18.32
N HIS A 224 -27.26 -2.79 18.07
CA HIS A 224 -28.31 -3.81 18.03
C HIS A 224 -28.04 -4.88 19.11
N PRO A 225 -28.88 -4.98 20.15
CA PRO A 225 -28.55 -5.69 21.38
C PRO A 225 -28.89 -7.19 21.32
N SER A 226 -28.35 -7.94 20.36
CA SER A 226 -28.65 -9.38 20.25
C SER A 226 -27.51 -10.30 19.82
N LEU A 227 -26.26 -9.86 19.74
CA LEU A 227 -25.12 -10.76 19.46
C LEU A 227 -24.03 -10.65 20.53
N SER A 228 -23.96 -11.69 21.37
CA SER A 228 -22.92 -11.91 22.38
C SER A 228 -21.53 -12.04 21.76
N THR A 229 -20.58 -11.36 22.41
CA THR A 229 -19.14 -11.62 22.56
C THR A 229 -18.59 -12.90 21.90
N VAL A 230 -17.92 -12.78 20.73
CA VAL A 230 -16.69 -13.48 20.28
C VAL A 230 -16.16 -12.72 19.04
N LEU A 231 -14.83 -12.62 18.88
CA LEU A 231 -14.03 -11.96 17.82
C LEU A 231 -13.69 -10.47 18.03
N ILE A 232 -12.82 -10.22 19.01
CA ILE A 232 -11.72 -9.26 18.82
C ILE A 232 -10.63 -10.06 18.11
N ASN A 233 -10.40 -9.81 16.82
CA ASN A 233 -9.09 -9.98 16.20
C ASN A 233 -9.08 -9.58 14.71
N CYS A 234 -7.93 -9.02 14.36
CA CYS A 234 -7.41 -8.66 13.04
C CYS A 234 -7.98 -7.38 12.43
N LEU A 235 -7.37 -6.99 11.31
CA LEU A 235 -7.81 -6.05 10.27
C LEU A 235 -7.19 -4.65 10.35
N PHE A 236 -6.25 -4.34 9.43
CA PHE A 236 -5.21 -3.31 9.66
C PHE A 236 -4.76 -2.44 8.49
N ALA A 237 -5.14 -2.71 7.23
CA ALA A 237 -4.50 -2.09 6.07
C ALA A 237 -4.67 -0.55 5.95
N GLN A 238 -5.89 0.00 5.88
CA GLN A 238 -6.02 1.44 5.60
C GLN A 238 -5.68 2.36 6.79
N GLU A 239 -5.85 1.89 8.02
CA GLU A 239 -5.39 2.65 9.21
C GLU A 239 -3.87 2.73 9.25
N THR A 240 -3.19 1.61 9.01
CA THR A 240 -1.73 1.58 8.98
C THR A 240 -1.17 2.37 7.81
N MET A 241 -1.86 2.39 6.66
CA MET A 241 -1.55 3.30 5.56
C MET A 241 -1.62 4.76 6.00
N ALA A 242 -2.68 5.17 6.71
CA ALA A 242 -2.82 6.53 7.23
C ALA A 242 -1.73 6.87 8.25
N MET A 243 -1.40 5.95 9.16
CA MET A 243 -0.31 6.10 10.13
C MET A 243 1.06 6.29 9.47
N ASN A 244 1.24 5.74 8.27
CA ASN A 244 2.46 5.83 7.48
C ASN A 244 2.36 6.89 6.35
N LYS A 245 1.30 7.71 6.32
CA LYS A 245 1.07 8.75 5.30
C LYS A 245 1.04 8.24 3.85
N ILE A 246 0.63 6.98 3.67
CA ILE A 246 0.35 6.36 2.37
C ILE A 246 -1.03 6.84 1.89
N ASN A 247 -1.15 7.17 0.61
CA ASN A 247 -2.34 7.82 0.06
C ASN A 247 -2.97 7.08 -1.13
N VAL A 248 -2.43 5.92 -1.53
CA VAL A 248 -3.01 5.09 -2.59
C VAL A 248 -3.17 3.65 -2.09
N PHE A 249 -4.38 3.14 -2.18
CA PHE A 249 -4.70 1.73 -2.09
C PHE A 249 -4.88 1.20 -3.52
N HIS A 250 -3.87 0.49 -4.02
CA HIS A 250 -3.94 -0.20 -5.29
C HIS A 250 -4.59 -1.57 -5.04
N TRP A 251 -5.82 -1.72 -5.50
CA TRP A 251 -6.61 -2.91 -5.25
C TRP A 251 -6.57 -3.83 -6.46
N HIS A 252 -5.67 -4.81 -6.43
CA HIS A 252 -5.62 -5.91 -7.37
C HIS A 252 -6.73 -6.91 -7.04
N ILE A 253 -7.91 -6.67 -7.63
CA ILE A 253 -9.17 -7.23 -7.14
C ILE A 253 -9.50 -8.61 -7.73
N VAL A 254 -9.02 -8.90 -8.93
CA VAL A 254 -9.30 -10.13 -9.70
C VAL A 254 -8.05 -10.58 -10.43
N ASP A 255 -7.90 -11.88 -10.63
CA ASP A 255 -6.76 -12.52 -11.33
C ASP A 255 -7.19 -13.95 -11.76
N ASP A 256 -6.27 -14.79 -12.23
CA ASP A 256 -6.48 -16.17 -12.65
C ASP A 256 -7.29 -17.06 -11.69
N PRO A 257 -6.96 -17.16 -10.38
CA PRO A 257 -7.61 -18.13 -9.51
C PRO A 257 -9.03 -17.72 -9.11
N SER A 258 -9.30 -16.42 -8.92
CA SER A 258 -10.63 -15.99 -8.48
C SER A 258 -11.11 -14.62 -8.99
N PHE A 259 -12.44 -14.48 -9.07
CA PHE A 259 -13.12 -13.24 -9.42
C PHE A 259 -14.07 -12.81 -8.28
N PRO A 260 -13.58 -12.20 -7.19
CA PRO A 260 -14.43 -11.84 -6.05
C PRO A 260 -15.28 -10.58 -6.28
N TYR A 261 -14.94 -9.70 -7.24
CA TYR A 261 -15.70 -8.48 -7.50
C TYR A 261 -17.12 -8.77 -8.01
N MET A 262 -18.16 -8.34 -7.28
CA MET A 262 -19.55 -8.55 -7.72
C MET A 262 -20.00 -7.45 -8.68
N SER A 263 -19.83 -7.70 -9.98
CA SER A 263 -20.33 -6.82 -11.04
C SER A 263 -21.86 -6.82 -11.11
N LYS A 264 -22.47 -5.64 -11.30
CA LYS A 264 -23.93 -5.52 -11.48
C LYS A 264 -24.34 -5.86 -12.91
N THR A 265 -23.53 -5.44 -13.88
CA THR A 265 -23.71 -5.68 -15.31
C THR A 265 -23.45 -7.14 -15.68
N PHE A 266 -22.45 -7.77 -15.03
CA PHE A 266 -22.09 -9.17 -15.27
C PHE A 266 -22.05 -10.00 -13.97
N PRO A 267 -23.20 -10.32 -13.35
CA PRO A 267 -23.24 -11.06 -12.09
C PRO A 267 -22.60 -12.47 -12.16
N GLN A 268 -22.56 -13.06 -13.35
CA GLN A 268 -22.01 -14.39 -13.57
C GLN A 268 -20.50 -14.46 -13.32
N LEU A 269 -19.78 -13.33 -13.45
CA LEU A 269 -18.33 -13.26 -13.20
C LEU A 269 -18.01 -13.69 -11.76
N SER A 270 -18.64 -13.11 -10.75
CA SER A 270 -18.40 -13.51 -9.36
C SER A 270 -19.12 -14.79 -8.98
N GLN A 271 -20.31 -15.07 -9.53
CA GLN A 271 -21.05 -16.29 -9.22
C GLN A 271 -20.31 -17.57 -9.63
N GLN A 272 -19.52 -17.50 -10.70
CA GLN A 272 -18.79 -18.66 -11.24
C GLN A 272 -17.27 -18.53 -11.11
N GLY A 273 -16.77 -17.30 -10.95
CA GLY A 273 -15.35 -16.99 -10.88
C GLY A 273 -14.79 -16.86 -9.45
N ALA A 274 -15.60 -16.51 -8.45
CA ALA A 274 -15.12 -16.41 -7.06
C ALA A 274 -14.83 -17.79 -6.44
N PHE A 275 -13.99 -17.84 -5.40
CA PHE A 275 -13.78 -19.07 -4.63
C PHE A 275 -15.08 -19.62 -4.02
N HIS A 276 -15.96 -18.72 -3.60
CA HIS A 276 -17.30 -19.08 -3.15
C HIS A 276 -18.30 -17.96 -3.47
N PRO A 277 -19.45 -18.25 -4.10
CA PRO A 277 -20.34 -17.23 -4.70
C PRO A 277 -21.00 -16.28 -3.71
N TYR A 278 -20.93 -16.55 -2.41
CA TYR A 278 -21.59 -15.74 -1.37
C TYR A 278 -20.67 -15.23 -0.26
N SER A 279 -19.58 -15.94 0.05
CA SER A 279 -18.74 -15.64 1.22
C SER A 279 -17.39 -15.03 0.83
N HIS A 280 -16.94 -15.26 -0.39
CA HIS A 280 -15.66 -14.79 -0.91
C HIS A 280 -15.90 -13.85 -2.10
N VAL A 281 -16.79 -12.89 -1.89
CA VAL A 281 -17.20 -11.88 -2.87
C VAL A 281 -17.20 -10.50 -2.23
N TYR A 282 -16.87 -9.48 -3.01
CA TYR A 282 -16.99 -8.08 -2.64
C TYR A 282 -18.28 -7.52 -3.24
N THR A 283 -19.26 -7.27 -2.38
CA THR A 283 -20.54 -6.69 -2.81
C THR A 283 -20.38 -5.20 -3.14
N PRO A 284 -21.32 -4.58 -3.88
CA PRO A 284 -21.32 -3.14 -4.10
C PRO A 284 -21.28 -2.31 -2.80
N SER A 285 -21.87 -2.84 -1.71
CA SER A 285 -21.83 -2.21 -0.39
C SER A 285 -20.43 -2.29 0.22
N ASP A 286 -19.75 -3.43 0.06
CA ASP A 286 -18.37 -3.62 0.54
C ASP A 286 -17.40 -2.69 -0.18
N VAL A 287 -17.48 -2.64 -1.51
CA VAL A 287 -16.63 -1.74 -2.33
C VAL A 287 -16.87 -0.28 -1.96
N LYS A 288 -18.14 0.13 -1.80
CA LYS A 288 -18.47 1.49 -1.34
C LYS A 288 -17.93 1.77 0.07
N MET A 289 -17.99 0.80 0.97
CA MET A 289 -17.44 0.92 2.32
C MET A 289 -15.93 1.13 2.29
N VAL A 290 -15.20 0.34 1.49
CA VAL A 290 -13.76 0.49 1.28
C VAL A 290 -13.41 1.87 0.74
N ILE A 291 -14.11 2.34 -0.29
CA ILE A 291 -13.87 3.65 -0.90
C ILE A 291 -14.12 4.79 0.09
N GLU A 292 -15.23 4.77 0.84
CA GLU A 292 -15.54 5.84 1.79
C GLU A 292 -14.58 5.82 2.98
N PHE A 293 -14.22 4.63 3.46
CA PHE A 293 -13.28 4.49 4.55
C PHE A 293 -11.87 5.02 4.18
N ALA A 294 -11.43 4.76 2.95
CA ALA A 294 -10.20 5.29 2.38
C ALA A 294 -10.26 6.83 2.28
N ARG A 295 -11.38 7.36 1.77
CA ARG A 295 -11.61 8.80 1.62
C ARG A 295 -11.48 9.55 2.94
N LEU A 296 -12.05 9.03 4.03
CA LEU A 296 -11.95 9.62 5.37
C LEU A 296 -10.52 9.65 5.95
N ARG A 297 -9.57 8.97 5.29
CA ARG A 297 -8.13 8.94 5.61
C ARG A 297 -7.27 9.61 4.54
N GLY A 298 -7.87 10.22 3.52
CA GLY A 298 -7.13 10.80 2.41
C GLY A 298 -6.48 9.76 1.51
N ILE A 299 -6.99 8.53 1.49
CA ILE A 299 -6.50 7.43 0.66
C ILE A 299 -7.37 7.30 -0.59
N ARG A 300 -6.73 7.21 -1.74
CA ARG A 300 -7.31 6.94 -3.05
C ARG A 300 -7.45 5.43 -3.23
N VAL A 301 -8.54 4.95 -3.82
CA VAL A 301 -8.71 3.53 -4.17
C VAL A 301 -8.61 3.39 -5.68
N ILE A 302 -7.51 2.82 -6.16
CA ILE A 302 -7.27 2.55 -7.58
C ILE A 302 -7.57 1.08 -7.84
N PRO A 303 -8.64 0.75 -8.58
CA PRO A 303 -8.91 -0.63 -8.92
C PRO A 303 -8.00 -1.10 -10.05
N GLU A 304 -7.55 -2.34 -9.96
CA GLU A 304 -6.93 -3.05 -11.06
C GLU A 304 -7.83 -4.17 -11.57
N PHE A 305 -8.06 -4.17 -12.87
CA PHE A 305 -8.74 -5.23 -13.60
C PHE A 305 -7.86 -5.63 -14.77
N ASP A 306 -6.89 -6.48 -14.46
CA ASP A 306 -5.83 -6.86 -15.36
C ASP A 306 -6.34 -7.69 -16.55
N THR A 307 -5.91 -7.30 -17.75
CA THR A 307 -6.16 -7.98 -19.02
C THR A 307 -5.04 -7.65 -20.01
N PRO A 308 -4.72 -8.53 -20.99
CA PRO A 308 -5.40 -9.78 -21.34
C PRO A 308 -4.85 -11.02 -20.61
N GLY A 309 -3.70 -10.90 -19.92
CA GLY A 309 -3.18 -11.92 -19.00
C GLY A 309 -4.08 -12.10 -17.78
N HIS A 310 -3.72 -12.99 -16.86
CA HIS A 310 -4.31 -13.11 -15.51
C HIS A 310 -5.85 -13.10 -15.47
N THR A 311 -6.50 -13.76 -16.44
CA THR A 311 -7.96 -13.67 -16.66
C THR A 311 -8.69 -15.02 -16.61
N GLN A 312 -8.06 -16.09 -16.14
CA GLN A 312 -8.69 -17.43 -16.12
C GLN A 312 -10.03 -17.47 -15.35
N SER A 313 -10.15 -16.72 -14.26
CA SER A 313 -11.39 -16.63 -13.48
C SER A 313 -12.53 -15.94 -14.24
N TRP A 314 -12.22 -15.04 -15.16
CA TRP A 314 -13.19 -14.28 -15.96
C TRP A 314 -13.94 -15.18 -16.93
N GLY A 315 -13.22 -16.13 -17.54
CA GLY A 315 -13.78 -17.07 -18.51
C GLY A 315 -14.86 -18.00 -17.94
N LYS A 316 -14.86 -18.20 -16.62
CA LYS A 316 -15.91 -18.99 -15.94
C LYS A 316 -17.26 -18.30 -16.03
N GLY A 317 -17.31 -16.97 -15.84
CA GLY A 317 -18.55 -16.19 -15.87
C GLY A 317 -18.91 -15.58 -17.22
N GLN A 318 -17.96 -15.47 -18.15
CA GLN A 318 -18.15 -14.89 -19.48
C GLN A 318 -17.70 -15.86 -20.58
N ALA A 319 -18.66 -16.61 -21.11
CA ALA A 319 -18.39 -17.57 -22.18
C ALA A 319 -17.85 -16.89 -23.45
N GLY A 320 -16.82 -17.50 -24.05
CA GLY A 320 -16.19 -17.00 -25.28
C GLY A 320 -15.27 -15.80 -25.10
N LEU A 321 -14.99 -15.39 -23.85
CA LEU A 321 -14.02 -14.32 -23.56
C LEU A 321 -12.57 -14.78 -23.72
N LEU A 322 -12.23 -15.95 -23.16
CA LEU A 322 -10.86 -16.47 -23.17
C LEU A 322 -10.56 -17.26 -24.44
N THR A 323 -9.29 -17.30 -24.81
CA THR A 323 -8.82 -18.07 -25.96
C THR A 323 -8.78 -19.57 -25.63
N PRO A 324 -9.47 -20.45 -26.40
CA PRO A 324 -9.26 -21.89 -26.28
C PRO A 324 -7.88 -22.27 -26.81
N CYS A 325 -7.10 -23.00 -26.01
CA CYS A 325 -5.79 -23.50 -26.43
C CYS A 325 -5.93 -24.81 -27.22
N TYR A 326 -4.92 -25.11 -28.05
CA TYR A 326 -4.89 -26.28 -28.91
C TYR A 326 -3.63 -27.11 -28.67
N SER A 327 -3.80 -28.44 -28.69
CA SER A 327 -2.69 -29.39 -28.77
C SER A 327 -2.75 -30.07 -30.13
N GLY A 328 -1.93 -29.59 -31.07
CA GLY A 328 -2.03 -29.97 -32.48
C GLY A 328 -3.34 -29.47 -33.10
N SER A 329 -4.16 -30.38 -33.63
CA SER A 329 -5.42 -30.04 -34.31
C SER A 329 -6.66 -30.06 -33.40
N ARG A 330 -6.50 -30.40 -32.12
CA ARG A 330 -7.61 -30.53 -31.16
C ARG A 330 -7.51 -29.50 -30.04
N PRO A 331 -8.64 -28.94 -29.57
CA PRO A 331 -8.65 -28.13 -28.35
C PRO A 331 -8.10 -28.93 -27.17
N SER A 332 -7.21 -28.33 -26.38
CA SER A 332 -6.60 -28.97 -25.19
C SER A 332 -7.57 -29.03 -24.00
N GLY A 333 -8.66 -28.26 -24.05
CA GLY A 333 -9.56 -28.06 -22.91
C GLY A 333 -9.09 -26.99 -21.91
N SER A 334 -7.89 -26.45 -22.11
CA SER A 334 -7.40 -25.29 -21.36
C SER A 334 -7.71 -23.98 -22.09
N PHE A 335 -7.77 -22.90 -21.33
CA PHE A 335 -7.91 -21.55 -21.83
C PHE A 335 -6.62 -20.77 -21.57
N GLY A 336 -6.38 -19.73 -22.37
CA GLY A 336 -5.28 -18.78 -22.17
C GLY A 336 -5.81 -17.36 -22.05
N PRO A 337 -5.03 -16.35 -22.47
CA PRO A 337 -5.40 -14.94 -22.36
C PRO A 337 -6.73 -14.62 -23.07
N VAL A 338 -7.32 -13.48 -22.70
CA VAL A 338 -8.49 -12.89 -23.38
C VAL A 338 -8.32 -12.96 -24.89
N ASN A 339 -9.37 -13.38 -25.61
CA ASN A 339 -9.33 -13.51 -27.05
C ASN A 339 -9.51 -12.14 -27.73
N PRO A 340 -8.47 -11.60 -28.38
CA PRO A 340 -8.48 -10.23 -28.88
C PRO A 340 -9.09 -10.11 -30.29
N ILE A 341 -9.43 -11.22 -30.95
CA ILE A 341 -9.93 -11.19 -32.34
C ILE A 341 -11.46 -11.03 -32.41
N LEU A 342 -12.16 -11.20 -31.28
CA LEU A 342 -13.61 -11.20 -31.20
C LEU A 342 -14.16 -9.81 -30.84
N ASN A 343 -15.15 -9.33 -31.60
CA ASN A 343 -15.85 -8.07 -31.27
C ASN A 343 -16.67 -8.15 -29.97
N THR A 344 -17.08 -9.36 -29.58
CA THR A 344 -17.77 -9.62 -28.30
C THR A 344 -16.88 -9.26 -27.11
N THR A 345 -15.57 -9.50 -27.20
CA THR A 345 -14.58 -9.11 -26.18
C THR A 345 -14.62 -7.61 -25.93
N TYR A 346 -14.53 -6.79 -26.97
CA TYR A 346 -14.53 -5.33 -26.82
C TYR A 346 -15.90 -4.78 -26.40
N THR A 347 -16.99 -5.43 -26.81
CA THR A 347 -18.34 -5.08 -26.32
C THR A 347 -18.47 -5.33 -24.82
N PHE A 348 -17.96 -6.47 -24.34
CA PHE A 348 -17.89 -6.81 -22.92
C PHE A 348 -17.04 -5.79 -22.17
N MET A 349 -15.80 -5.53 -22.61
CA MET A 349 -14.89 -4.58 -21.97
C MET A 349 -15.49 -3.17 -21.91
N THR A 350 -16.20 -2.73 -22.96
CA THR A 350 -16.88 -1.43 -22.97
C THR A 350 -17.94 -1.32 -21.89
N GLN A 351 -18.77 -2.34 -21.71
CA GLN A 351 -19.81 -2.33 -20.68
C GLN A 351 -19.22 -2.47 -19.28
N PHE A 352 -18.20 -3.33 -19.14
CA PHE A 352 -17.53 -3.59 -17.87
C PHE A 352 -16.80 -2.35 -17.35
N PHE A 353 -15.90 -1.75 -18.14
CA PHE A 353 -15.17 -0.55 -17.72
C PHE A 353 -16.06 0.69 -17.56
N LYS A 354 -17.21 0.75 -18.24
CA LYS A 354 -18.23 1.76 -17.95
C LYS A 354 -18.79 1.60 -16.52
N GLU A 355 -19.05 0.38 -16.06
CA GLU A 355 -19.43 0.14 -14.66
C GLU A 355 -18.30 0.54 -13.71
N ILE A 356 -17.07 0.07 -13.96
CA ILE A 356 -15.91 0.37 -13.11
C ILE A 356 -15.71 1.88 -12.96
N SER A 357 -15.83 2.64 -14.05
CA SER A 357 -15.70 4.10 -14.04
C SER A 357 -16.75 4.82 -13.18
N ALA A 358 -17.92 4.19 -12.98
CA ALA A 358 -19.01 4.71 -12.16
C ALA A 358 -18.93 4.25 -10.70
N VAL A 359 -18.36 3.07 -10.45
CA VAL A 359 -18.19 2.51 -9.09
C VAL A 359 -17.01 3.15 -8.38
N PHE A 360 -15.88 3.32 -9.06
CA PHE A 360 -14.64 3.84 -8.47
C PHE A 360 -14.46 5.33 -8.81
N PRO A 361 -14.43 6.22 -7.81
CA PRO A 361 -14.38 7.66 -8.05
C PRO A 361 -12.98 8.15 -8.46
N ASP A 362 -11.90 7.41 -8.20
CA ASP A 362 -10.53 7.84 -8.51
C ASP A 362 -10.34 8.19 -9.98
N GLY A 363 -9.46 9.15 -10.27
CA GLY A 363 -9.18 9.60 -11.63
C GLY A 363 -8.55 8.52 -12.52
N TYR A 364 -7.99 7.46 -11.94
CA TYR A 364 -7.27 6.41 -12.65
C TYR A 364 -7.87 5.01 -12.42
N VAL A 365 -7.64 4.13 -13.39
CA VAL A 365 -7.87 2.68 -13.32
C VAL A 365 -6.61 1.98 -13.78
N HIS A 366 -6.16 0.94 -13.06
CA HIS A 366 -5.05 0.11 -13.51
C HIS A 366 -5.60 -0.97 -14.46
N LEU A 367 -5.02 -1.06 -15.66
CA LEU A 367 -5.46 -1.99 -16.71
C LEU A 367 -4.61 -3.26 -16.75
N GLY A 368 -3.59 -3.33 -15.91
CA GLY A 368 -2.61 -4.41 -15.87
C GLY A 368 -1.79 -4.46 -17.15
N GLY A 369 -1.83 -5.61 -17.83
CA GLY A 369 -1.14 -5.86 -19.09
C GLY A 369 0.25 -6.49 -18.90
N ASP A 370 0.48 -7.16 -17.78
CA ASP A 370 1.71 -7.89 -17.46
C ASP A 370 1.65 -9.36 -17.91
N GLU A 371 2.84 -9.95 -18.04
CA GLU A 371 3.09 -11.40 -18.17
C GLU A 371 2.21 -12.19 -19.17
N VAL A 372 1.83 -11.59 -20.30
CA VAL A 372 0.97 -12.25 -21.28
C VAL A 372 1.69 -13.41 -21.98
N ASP A 373 1.29 -14.64 -21.66
CA ASP A 373 1.79 -15.83 -22.36
C ASP A 373 1.13 -16.02 -23.74
N PHE A 374 1.94 -15.85 -24.79
CA PHE A 374 1.51 -16.01 -26.18
C PHE A 374 1.37 -17.48 -26.63
N SER A 375 1.72 -18.47 -25.80
CA SER A 375 1.71 -19.89 -26.19
C SER A 375 0.31 -20.35 -26.65
N CYS A 376 -0.73 -19.97 -25.90
CA CYS A 376 -2.11 -20.34 -26.21
C CYS A 376 -2.60 -19.64 -27.49
N TRP A 377 -2.31 -18.35 -27.67
CA TRP A 377 -2.60 -17.63 -28.90
C TRP A 377 -1.93 -18.27 -30.11
N ARG A 378 -0.67 -18.70 -29.96
CA ARG A 378 0.08 -19.39 -31.01
C ARG A 378 -0.51 -20.74 -31.38
N SER A 379 -1.06 -21.45 -30.41
CA SER A 379 -1.71 -22.73 -30.66
C SER A 379 -3.03 -22.60 -31.43
N ASN A 380 -3.73 -21.47 -31.28
CA ASN A 380 -5.08 -21.30 -31.80
C ASN A 380 -5.09 -20.99 -33.32
N PRO A 381 -5.78 -21.79 -34.15
CA PRO A 381 -5.79 -21.61 -35.61
C PRO A 381 -6.52 -20.35 -36.07
N ASP A 382 -7.58 -19.94 -35.37
CA ASP A 382 -8.35 -18.74 -35.72
C ASP A 382 -7.53 -17.47 -35.44
N ILE A 383 -6.77 -17.46 -34.34
CA ILE A 383 -5.84 -16.38 -34.04
C ILE A 383 -4.71 -16.34 -35.07
N THR A 384 -4.11 -17.48 -35.40
CA THR A 384 -3.08 -17.54 -36.46
C THR A 384 -3.61 -16.96 -37.78
N LYS A 385 -4.84 -17.30 -38.17
CA LYS A 385 -5.48 -16.75 -39.36
C LYS A 385 -5.68 -15.23 -39.28
N PHE A 386 -6.06 -14.71 -38.11
CA PHE A 386 -6.19 -13.27 -37.88
C PHE A 386 -4.83 -12.56 -37.96
N MET A 387 -3.77 -13.17 -37.40
CA MET A 387 -2.40 -12.65 -37.49
C MET A 387 -1.93 -12.50 -38.94
N ASP A 388 -2.23 -13.49 -39.78
CA ASP A 388 -1.90 -13.45 -41.21
C ASP A 388 -2.72 -12.34 -41.93
N GLN A 389 -4.01 -12.19 -41.60
CA GLN A 389 -4.88 -11.16 -42.18
C GLN A 389 -4.46 -9.73 -41.83
N GLN A 390 -4.00 -9.51 -40.59
CA GLN A 390 -3.52 -8.19 -40.14
C GLN A 390 -2.07 -7.91 -40.53
N GLY A 391 -1.36 -8.89 -41.10
CA GLY A 391 0.05 -8.77 -41.44
C GLY A 391 0.98 -8.71 -40.22
N PHE A 392 0.55 -9.26 -39.07
CA PHE A 392 1.37 -9.34 -37.86
C PHE A 392 2.39 -10.49 -37.92
N GLY A 393 2.17 -11.46 -38.80
CA GLY A 393 3.06 -12.61 -38.97
C GLY A 393 3.05 -13.51 -37.73
N ARG A 394 4.21 -13.77 -37.14
CA ARG A 394 4.36 -14.61 -35.93
C ARG A 394 4.70 -13.81 -34.67
N ASP A 395 4.61 -12.49 -34.76
CA ASP A 395 4.93 -11.57 -33.68
C ASP A 395 3.67 -11.24 -32.87
N TYR A 396 3.40 -12.04 -31.84
CA TYR A 396 2.19 -11.93 -31.02
C TYR A 396 2.19 -10.71 -30.09
N SER A 397 3.34 -10.05 -29.89
CA SER A 397 3.40 -8.75 -29.17
C SER A 397 2.56 -7.68 -29.89
N LYS A 398 2.45 -7.76 -31.23
CA LYS A 398 1.58 -6.88 -32.02
C LYS A 398 0.10 -7.17 -31.80
N LEU A 399 -0.25 -8.42 -31.50
CA LEU A 399 -1.63 -8.80 -31.19
C LEU A 399 -2.05 -8.29 -29.81
N GLU A 400 -1.17 -8.42 -28.83
CA GLU A 400 -1.34 -7.78 -27.53
C GLU A 400 -1.45 -6.26 -27.68
N SER A 401 -0.55 -5.65 -28.45
CA SER A 401 -0.59 -4.22 -28.76
C SER A 401 -1.93 -3.79 -29.37
N PHE A 402 -2.49 -4.60 -30.27
CA PHE A 402 -3.79 -4.36 -30.88
C PHE A 402 -4.93 -4.42 -29.86
N TYR A 403 -4.88 -5.39 -28.94
CA TYR A 403 -5.85 -5.51 -27.84
C TYR A 403 -5.79 -4.31 -26.91
N ILE A 404 -4.59 -3.99 -26.40
CA ILE A 404 -4.41 -2.95 -25.41
C ILE A 404 -4.79 -1.59 -25.99
N GLN A 405 -4.39 -1.25 -27.22
CA GLN A 405 -4.79 0.02 -27.85
C GLN A 405 -6.31 0.20 -27.90
N ARG A 406 -7.06 -0.86 -28.23
CA ARG A 406 -8.53 -0.81 -28.22
C ARG A 406 -9.08 -0.66 -26.81
N LEU A 407 -8.47 -1.30 -25.82
CA LEU A 407 -8.85 -1.15 -24.43
C LEU A 407 -8.59 0.28 -23.93
N LEU A 408 -7.45 0.87 -24.27
CA LEU A 408 -7.13 2.26 -23.94
C LEU A 408 -8.17 3.23 -24.50
N ASP A 409 -8.63 3.01 -25.74
CA ASP A 409 -9.69 3.83 -26.34
C ASP A 409 -11.04 3.69 -25.63
N ILE A 410 -11.40 2.48 -25.20
CA ILE A 410 -12.60 2.22 -24.39
C ILE A 410 -12.53 2.99 -23.07
N VAL A 411 -11.42 2.90 -22.35
CA VAL A 411 -11.26 3.55 -21.04
C VAL A 411 -11.18 5.06 -21.18
N THR A 412 -10.54 5.57 -22.23
CA THR A 412 -10.50 7.01 -22.52
C THR A 412 -11.90 7.59 -22.69
N ALA A 413 -12.84 6.84 -23.29
CA ALA A 413 -14.23 7.28 -23.43
C ALA A 413 -14.95 7.46 -22.08
N THR A 414 -14.46 6.85 -21.00
CA THR A 414 -14.96 7.03 -19.63
C THR A 414 -14.42 8.28 -18.93
N LYS A 415 -13.50 9.02 -19.56
CA LYS A 415 -12.79 10.19 -19.01
C LYS A 415 -11.92 9.88 -17.77
N LYS A 416 -11.56 8.61 -17.57
CA LYS A 416 -10.57 8.18 -16.59
C LYS A 416 -9.19 8.13 -17.24
N GLY A 417 -8.16 8.51 -16.49
CA GLY A 417 -6.78 8.14 -16.82
C GLY A 417 -6.56 6.66 -16.56
N TYR A 418 -5.43 6.13 -17.02
CA TYR A 418 -5.13 4.71 -16.84
C TYR A 418 -3.65 4.47 -16.56
N MET A 419 -3.41 3.37 -15.87
CA MET A 419 -2.11 2.87 -15.45
C MET A 419 -1.91 1.49 -16.06
N ILE A 420 -0.67 1.16 -16.40
CA ILE A 420 -0.29 -0.11 -17.03
C ILE A 420 1.03 -0.60 -16.43
N TRP A 421 1.21 -1.92 -16.42
CA TRP A 421 2.53 -2.51 -16.16
C TRP A 421 3.48 -2.28 -17.33
N GLN A 422 4.78 -2.43 -17.08
CA GLN A 422 5.83 -2.03 -18.00
C GLN A 422 5.85 -2.77 -19.33
N GLU A 423 5.36 -4.02 -19.38
CA GLU A 423 5.39 -4.84 -20.59
C GLU A 423 4.66 -4.20 -21.76
N VAL A 424 3.57 -3.49 -21.46
CA VAL A 424 2.82 -2.72 -22.45
C VAL A 424 3.72 -1.65 -23.11
N PHE A 425 4.59 -1.00 -22.35
CA PHE A 425 5.58 -0.07 -22.90
C PHE A 425 6.71 -0.82 -23.63
N ASP A 426 7.24 -1.88 -23.02
CA ASP A 426 8.36 -2.67 -23.55
C ASP A 426 8.03 -3.33 -24.91
N ASN A 427 6.78 -3.76 -25.08
CA ASN A 427 6.26 -4.37 -26.31
C ASN A 427 5.92 -3.34 -27.41
N GLY A 428 6.19 -2.05 -27.18
CA GLY A 428 6.08 -1.00 -28.19
C GLY A 428 4.65 -0.55 -28.49
N VAL A 429 3.73 -0.72 -27.54
CA VAL A 429 2.35 -0.26 -27.66
C VAL A 429 2.33 1.27 -27.77
N LYS A 430 1.50 1.82 -28.66
CA LYS A 430 1.31 3.26 -28.76
C LYS A 430 0.45 3.77 -27.60
N LEU A 431 1.11 4.31 -26.58
CA LEU A 431 0.48 4.90 -25.41
C LEU A 431 0.07 6.36 -25.65
N LYS A 432 -0.91 6.84 -24.88
CA LYS A 432 -1.25 8.27 -24.85
C LYS A 432 -0.31 8.99 -23.87
N PRO A 433 0.00 10.28 -24.08
CA PRO A 433 1.00 10.99 -23.26
C PRO A 433 0.69 11.05 -21.75
N ASP A 434 -0.57 10.91 -21.37
CA ASP A 434 -1.07 10.92 -20.00
C ASP A 434 -1.08 9.53 -19.32
N THR A 435 -0.65 8.49 -20.04
CA THR A 435 -0.54 7.12 -19.52
C THR A 435 0.54 7.01 -18.45
N VAL A 436 0.21 6.46 -17.28
CA VAL A 436 1.20 6.16 -16.25
C VAL A 436 1.76 4.75 -16.46
N VAL A 437 3.08 4.63 -16.55
CA VAL A 437 3.76 3.33 -16.68
C VAL A 437 4.32 2.91 -15.32
N HIS A 438 4.00 1.69 -14.90
CA HIS A 438 4.40 1.13 -13.61
C HIS A 438 5.53 0.12 -13.80
N VAL A 439 6.73 0.49 -13.33
CA VAL A 439 7.98 -0.30 -13.48
C VAL A 439 8.13 -1.25 -12.30
N TRP A 440 8.08 -2.55 -12.60
CA TRP A 440 8.01 -3.62 -11.60
C TRP A 440 9.07 -4.72 -11.80
N ILE A 441 9.59 -4.90 -13.01
CA ILE A 441 10.59 -5.95 -13.29
C ILE A 441 11.93 -5.59 -12.64
N GLY A 442 12.43 -6.50 -11.81
CA GLY A 442 13.68 -6.35 -11.06
C GLY A 442 14.96 -6.31 -11.93
N GLY A 443 16.11 -6.07 -11.28
CA GLY A 443 17.45 -6.20 -11.86
C GLY A 443 17.95 -5.01 -12.69
N ARG A 444 17.13 -4.43 -13.57
CA ARG A 444 17.51 -3.27 -14.42
C ARG A 444 16.47 -2.14 -14.44
N TYR A 445 15.66 -2.03 -13.39
CA TYR A 445 14.61 -1.01 -13.30
C TYR A 445 15.13 0.42 -13.52
N ASN A 446 16.38 0.75 -13.14
CA ASN A 446 16.94 2.09 -13.40
C ASN A 446 17.04 2.42 -14.90
N ASP A 447 17.40 1.44 -15.74
CA ASP A 447 17.44 1.62 -17.19
C ASP A 447 16.02 1.79 -17.74
N GLU A 448 15.06 1.08 -17.18
CA GLU A 448 13.66 1.16 -17.59
C GLU A 448 13.02 2.50 -17.21
N MET A 449 13.24 2.95 -15.98
CA MET A 449 12.89 4.31 -15.52
C MET A 449 13.47 5.38 -16.46
N SER A 450 14.72 5.21 -16.92
CA SER A 450 15.34 6.13 -17.89
C SER A 450 14.62 6.08 -19.24
N LYS A 451 14.26 4.91 -19.77
CA LYS A 451 13.58 4.78 -21.08
C LYS A 451 12.18 5.37 -21.05
N VAL A 452 11.38 5.00 -20.04
CA VAL A 452 9.99 5.45 -19.88
C VAL A 452 9.92 6.97 -19.74
N THR A 453 10.76 7.54 -18.87
CA THR A 453 10.80 9.00 -18.68
C THR A 453 11.39 9.73 -19.90
N THR A 454 12.30 9.10 -20.67
CA THR A 454 12.76 9.63 -21.96
C THR A 454 11.66 9.67 -23.00
N ALA A 455 10.75 8.69 -22.99
CA ALA A 455 9.57 8.67 -23.84
C ALA A 455 8.49 9.67 -23.40
N GLY A 456 8.65 10.33 -22.24
CA GLY A 456 7.79 11.41 -21.76
C GLY A 456 6.60 10.97 -20.92
N TYR A 457 6.55 9.71 -20.48
CA TYR A 457 5.44 9.18 -19.70
C TYR A 457 5.65 9.39 -18.20
N PRO A 458 4.59 9.75 -17.44
CA PRO A 458 4.60 9.61 -15.98
C PRO A 458 4.96 8.18 -15.56
N THR A 459 5.78 8.04 -14.52
CA THR A 459 6.33 6.74 -14.11
C THR A 459 6.12 6.46 -12.63
N LEU A 460 5.77 5.22 -12.32
CA LEU A 460 5.71 4.66 -10.96
C LEU A 460 6.77 3.56 -10.81
N LEU A 461 7.33 3.44 -9.61
CA LEU A 461 8.30 2.42 -9.25
C LEU A 461 7.74 1.48 -8.18
N SER A 462 7.77 0.17 -8.45
CA SER A 462 7.53 -0.88 -7.44
C SER A 462 8.59 -1.99 -7.47
N ALA A 463 9.42 -2.06 -8.51
CA ALA A 463 10.38 -3.14 -8.72
C ALA A 463 11.25 -3.55 -7.50
N PRO A 464 11.80 -2.61 -6.70
CA PRO A 464 12.58 -2.98 -5.52
C PRO A 464 11.73 -3.18 -4.25
N TRP A 465 10.41 -3.07 -4.32
CA TRP A 465 9.47 -3.06 -3.20
C TRP A 465 8.40 -4.16 -3.30
N TYR A 466 8.83 -5.36 -3.71
CA TYR A 466 8.02 -6.58 -3.67
C TYR A 466 8.12 -7.20 -2.27
N LEU A 467 7.14 -6.90 -1.43
CA LEU A 467 7.11 -7.34 -0.03
C LEU A 467 6.65 -8.80 0.10
N ASP A 468 6.02 -9.38 -0.92
CA ASP A 468 5.72 -10.82 -0.96
C ASP A 468 7.00 -11.68 -0.98
N TYR A 469 8.09 -11.17 -1.56
CA TYR A 469 9.41 -11.77 -1.48
C TYR A 469 10.03 -11.54 -0.11
N ILE A 470 9.78 -12.47 0.81
CA ILE A 470 10.39 -12.47 2.14
C ILE A 470 11.82 -13.03 2.08
N SER A 471 12.71 -12.42 2.85
CA SER A 471 14.07 -12.92 3.09
C SER A 471 14.38 -12.92 4.58
N TYR A 472 15.31 -13.76 5.01
CA TYR A 472 15.80 -13.73 6.39
C TYR A 472 16.49 -12.39 6.69
N ARG A 473 16.44 -11.94 7.96
CA ARG A 473 17.01 -10.69 8.50
C ARG A 473 16.20 -9.43 8.18
N GLN A 474 16.87 -8.27 8.21
CA GLN A 474 16.29 -6.93 8.19
C GLN A 474 16.11 -6.40 6.76
N ASP A 475 15.28 -7.08 5.97
CA ASP A 475 14.99 -6.72 4.57
C ASP A 475 14.40 -5.30 4.40
N TRP A 476 13.76 -4.76 5.44
CA TRP A 476 13.28 -3.37 5.49
C TRP A 476 14.36 -2.34 5.13
N GLN A 477 15.64 -2.62 5.46
CA GLN A 477 16.76 -1.75 5.12
C GLN A 477 16.98 -1.66 3.60
N ASN A 478 16.76 -2.76 2.87
CA ASN A 478 16.88 -2.80 1.42
C ASN A 478 15.83 -1.91 0.78
N TYR A 479 14.57 -2.01 1.23
CA TYR A 479 13.49 -1.15 0.78
C TYR A 479 13.76 0.33 1.09
N TYR A 480 14.30 0.61 2.29
CA TYR A 480 14.63 1.97 2.74
C TYR A 480 15.77 2.62 1.94
N LYS A 481 16.79 1.84 1.57
CA LYS A 481 17.99 2.32 0.85
C LYS A 481 17.69 2.75 -0.58
N VAL A 482 16.61 2.26 -1.20
CA VAL A 482 16.22 2.63 -2.58
C VAL A 482 16.12 4.15 -2.74
N GLU A 483 16.70 4.69 -3.80
CA GLU A 483 16.53 6.10 -4.20
C GLU A 483 15.85 6.14 -5.58
N PRO A 484 14.53 6.44 -5.66
CA PRO A 484 13.75 6.34 -6.91
C PRO A 484 14.26 7.21 -8.06
N LEU A 485 14.99 8.30 -7.78
CA LEU A 485 15.54 9.19 -8.80
C LEU A 485 17.02 8.88 -9.14
N SER A 486 17.54 7.73 -8.70
CA SER A 486 18.90 7.26 -8.95
C SER A 486 19.10 6.58 -10.31
N PHE A 487 18.49 7.13 -11.35
CA PHE A 487 18.69 6.72 -12.75
C PHE A 487 19.27 7.87 -13.58
N ASN A 488 19.80 7.53 -14.75
CA ASN A 488 20.33 8.51 -15.70
C ASN A 488 19.18 9.28 -16.36
N GLY A 489 19.13 10.59 -16.17
CA GLY A 489 18.07 11.43 -16.72
C GLY A 489 18.20 12.88 -16.28
N THR A 490 17.66 13.78 -17.10
CA THR A 490 17.52 15.21 -16.84
C THR A 490 16.54 15.48 -15.68
N ASP A 491 16.59 16.67 -15.10
CA ASP A 491 15.64 17.06 -14.06
C ASP A 491 14.18 17.05 -14.54
N ALA A 492 13.95 17.34 -15.83
CA ALA A 492 12.63 17.25 -16.44
C ALA A 492 12.11 15.80 -16.50
N GLN A 493 12.98 14.85 -16.87
CA GLN A 493 12.65 13.42 -16.86
C GLN A 493 12.38 12.92 -15.44
N LYS A 494 13.19 13.33 -14.46
CA LYS A 494 12.99 12.95 -13.05
C LYS A 494 11.68 13.47 -12.45
N LYS A 495 11.14 14.60 -12.94
CA LYS A 495 9.83 15.12 -12.55
C LYS A 495 8.64 14.28 -13.05
N LEU A 496 8.85 13.41 -14.05
CA LEU A 496 7.82 12.47 -14.50
C LEU A 496 7.64 11.30 -13.53
N VAL A 497 8.59 11.07 -12.62
CA VAL A 497 8.44 10.07 -11.55
C VAL A 497 7.49 10.63 -10.50
N ILE A 498 6.28 10.10 -10.46
CA ILE A 498 5.21 10.58 -9.57
C ILE A 498 5.18 9.85 -8.23
N GLY A 499 6.00 8.81 -8.06
CA GLY A 499 6.19 8.08 -6.80
C GLY A 499 6.33 6.58 -7.02
N GLY A 500 5.68 5.79 -6.18
CA GLY A 500 5.75 4.34 -6.28
C GLY A 500 4.92 3.59 -5.25
N GLU A 501 5.04 2.27 -5.27
CA GLU A 501 4.17 1.39 -4.50
C GLU A 501 4.93 0.23 -3.86
N ALA A 502 4.52 -0.16 -2.65
CA ALA A 502 4.90 -1.42 -2.04
C ALA A 502 3.91 -2.50 -2.46
N CYS A 503 4.37 -3.55 -3.13
CA CYS A 503 3.53 -4.61 -3.63
C CYS A 503 3.50 -5.80 -2.67
N LEU A 504 2.30 -6.28 -2.34
CA LEU A 504 2.12 -7.52 -1.59
C LEU A 504 1.16 -8.44 -2.34
N TRP A 505 1.75 -9.23 -3.25
CA TRP A 505 1.04 -10.26 -4.00
C TRP A 505 0.56 -11.40 -3.10
N GLY A 506 -0.52 -12.06 -3.53
CA GLY A 506 -1.37 -12.87 -2.69
C GLY A 506 -1.05 -14.37 -2.71
N GLU A 507 -0.09 -14.87 -3.49
CA GLU A 507 0.18 -16.31 -3.66
C GLU A 507 0.44 -17.02 -2.32
N TYR A 508 1.09 -16.31 -1.39
CA TYR A 508 1.44 -16.81 -0.06
C TYR A 508 0.91 -15.93 1.08
N VAL A 509 -0.06 -15.05 0.79
CA VAL A 509 -0.57 -14.04 1.72
C VAL A 509 -2.09 -14.12 1.79
N ASP A 510 -2.61 -14.23 3.01
CA ASP A 510 -4.03 -14.14 3.30
C ASP A 510 -4.27 -13.40 4.63
N SER A 511 -5.51 -13.47 5.14
CA SER A 511 -5.87 -12.83 6.41
C SER A 511 -5.02 -13.25 7.63
N THR A 512 -4.32 -14.40 7.58
CA THR A 512 -3.56 -14.94 8.70
C THR A 512 -2.19 -14.29 8.87
N ASN A 513 -1.58 -13.80 7.79
CA ASN A 513 -0.19 -13.34 7.80
C ASN A 513 0.01 -11.95 7.15
N ILE A 514 -1.01 -11.38 6.50
CA ILE A 514 -0.90 -10.11 5.76
C ILE A 514 -0.34 -8.97 6.60
N THR A 515 -0.82 -8.79 7.84
CA THR A 515 -0.43 -7.65 8.66
C THR A 515 1.02 -7.72 9.15
N PRO A 516 1.47 -8.81 9.82
CA PRO A 516 2.86 -8.90 10.23
C PRO A 516 3.81 -8.89 9.02
N ARG A 517 3.40 -9.49 7.90
CA ARG A 517 4.21 -9.42 6.67
C ARG A 517 4.29 -8.00 6.13
N LEU A 518 3.19 -7.25 6.07
CA LEU A 518 3.20 -5.90 5.49
C LEU A 518 3.92 -4.87 6.38
N TRP A 519 3.74 -4.97 7.70
CA TRP A 519 4.20 -3.96 8.65
C TRP A 519 5.18 -4.53 9.67
N PRO A 520 6.33 -3.85 9.91
CA PRO A 520 6.64 -2.47 9.53
C PRO A 520 7.38 -2.32 8.18
N ARG A 521 7.57 -3.37 7.39
CA ARG A 521 8.37 -3.31 6.14
C ARG A 521 7.88 -2.25 5.14
N ALA A 522 6.58 -2.11 4.94
CA ALA A 522 6.00 -1.06 4.08
C ALA A 522 6.22 0.36 4.62
N SER A 523 6.47 0.52 5.93
CA SER A 523 6.81 1.81 6.52
C SER A 523 8.13 2.35 5.96
N ALA A 524 9.09 1.47 5.63
CA ALA A 524 10.36 1.84 4.99
C ALA A 524 10.13 2.53 3.63
N VAL A 525 9.23 1.95 2.82
CA VAL A 525 8.81 2.52 1.53
C VAL A 525 8.08 3.85 1.74
N ALA A 526 7.19 3.91 2.73
CA ALA A 526 6.45 5.11 3.07
C ALA A 526 7.35 6.30 3.43
N GLU A 527 8.39 6.08 4.24
CA GLU A 527 9.36 7.14 4.56
C GLU A 527 10.17 7.56 3.33
N ARG A 528 10.61 6.62 2.49
CA ARG A 528 11.34 6.95 1.25
C ARG A 528 10.50 7.81 0.29
N LEU A 529 9.20 7.58 0.23
CA LEU A 529 8.28 8.30 -0.65
C LEU A 529 7.76 9.62 -0.06
N TRP A 530 7.78 9.78 1.27
CA TRP A 530 7.37 11.01 1.96
C TRP A 530 8.54 11.97 2.20
N SER A 531 9.60 11.51 2.86
CA SER A 531 10.66 12.35 3.43
C SER A 531 11.65 12.87 2.38
N SER A 532 12.48 13.83 2.78
CA SER A 532 13.55 14.36 1.92
C SER A 532 14.49 13.25 1.43
N LYS A 533 15.08 13.47 0.25
CA LYS A 533 16.13 12.62 -0.32
C LYS A 533 17.27 12.32 0.66
N ASP A 534 17.60 13.29 1.50
CA ASP A 534 18.76 13.22 2.39
C ASP A 534 18.51 12.40 3.66
N VAL A 535 17.25 12.03 3.94
CA VAL A 535 16.88 11.16 5.06
C VAL A 535 17.21 9.70 4.68
N ARG A 536 18.41 9.25 5.06
CA ARG A 536 18.94 7.92 4.70
C ARG A 536 19.76 7.25 5.82
N ASP A 537 19.91 7.88 6.98
CA ASP A 537 20.65 7.31 8.11
C ASP A 537 19.89 6.10 8.66
N ILE A 538 20.49 4.91 8.54
CA ILE A 538 19.86 3.64 8.89
C ILE A 538 19.75 3.47 10.41
N ASN A 539 20.71 3.98 11.18
CA ASN A 539 20.69 3.88 12.63
C ASN A 539 19.56 4.75 13.19
N ASP A 540 19.48 6.01 12.76
CA ASP A 540 18.37 6.89 13.13
C ASP A 540 17.01 6.34 12.67
N ALA A 541 16.94 5.80 11.44
CA ALA A 541 15.73 5.16 10.93
C ALA A 541 15.33 3.95 11.77
N TYR A 542 16.26 3.08 12.15
CA TYR A 542 15.98 1.92 13.00
C TYR A 542 15.41 2.33 14.35
N ASN A 543 16.00 3.35 14.99
CA ASN A 543 15.56 3.84 16.29
C ASN A 543 14.13 4.43 16.22
N ARG A 544 13.84 5.25 15.19
CA ARG A 544 12.50 5.80 14.97
C ARG A 544 11.48 4.73 14.58
N LEU A 545 11.83 3.83 13.66
CA LEU A 545 10.95 2.78 13.18
C LEU A 545 10.60 1.77 14.27
N SER A 546 11.53 1.46 15.17
CA SER A 546 11.27 0.61 16.34
C SER A 546 10.20 1.22 17.24
N GLY A 547 10.29 2.53 17.52
CA GLY A 547 9.27 3.26 18.27
C GLY A 547 7.92 3.32 17.54
N HIS A 548 7.94 3.54 16.22
CA HIS A 548 6.73 3.52 15.39
C HIS A 548 6.08 2.12 15.32
N ARG A 549 6.88 1.06 15.27
CA ARG A 549 6.40 -0.33 15.35
C ARG A 549 5.68 -0.58 16.67
N CYS A 550 6.24 -0.15 17.81
CA CYS A 550 5.55 -0.27 19.08
C CYS A 550 4.26 0.57 19.12
N ARG A 551 4.24 1.76 18.53
CA ARG A 551 3.02 2.57 18.38
C ARG A 551 1.95 1.86 17.56
N MET A 552 2.33 1.18 16.48
CA MET A 552 1.43 0.32 15.71
C MET A 552 0.84 -0.79 16.59
N VAL A 553 1.67 -1.52 17.35
CA VAL A 553 1.23 -2.55 18.30
C VAL A 553 0.27 -1.99 19.36
N GLU A 554 0.56 -0.83 19.94
CA GLU A 554 -0.30 -0.15 20.91
C GLU A 554 -1.67 0.25 20.35
N ARG A 555 -1.73 0.57 19.05
CA ARG A 555 -2.98 0.83 18.32
C ARG A 555 -3.67 -0.46 17.86
N GLY A 556 -3.20 -1.61 18.35
CA GLY A 556 -3.75 -2.92 18.03
C GLY A 556 -3.30 -3.45 16.67
N ILE A 557 -2.19 -3.00 16.09
CA ILE A 557 -1.68 -3.54 14.83
C ILE A 557 -0.58 -4.58 15.15
N PRO A 558 -0.74 -5.88 14.81
CA PRO A 558 0.29 -6.89 14.99
C PRO A 558 1.42 -6.74 13.95
N ALA A 559 2.17 -5.65 14.03
CA ALA A 559 3.37 -5.41 13.21
C ALA A 559 4.53 -6.29 13.71
N GLU A 560 5.24 -6.93 12.78
CA GLU A 560 6.37 -7.81 13.13
C GLU A 560 7.53 -7.02 13.76
N PRO A 561 8.38 -7.65 14.58
CA PRO A 561 9.57 -6.99 15.12
C PRO A 561 10.64 -6.80 14.04
N LEU A 562 11.40 -5.70 14.13
CA LEU A 562 12.54 -5.44 13.23
C LEU A 562 13.77 -6.28 13.59
N PHE A 563 14.00 -6.46 14.89
CA PHE A 563 15.10 -7.22 15.46
C PHE A 563 14.74 -7.62 16.91
N VAL A 564 15.71 -8.12 17.68
CA VAL A 564 15.53 -8.43 19.10
C VAL A 564 15.21 -7.13 19.88
N SER A 565 13.98 -7.02 20.38
CA SER A 565 13.49 -5.87 21.15
C SER A 565 12.22 -6.24 21.93
N PHE A 566 11.70 -5.31 22.73
CA PHE A 566 10.38 -5.42 23.37
C PHE A 566 9.61 -4.10 23.24
N CYS A 567 8.28 -4.15 23.32
CA CYS A 567 7.44 -2.97 23.46
C CYS A 567 6.87 -2.90 24.90
N PRO A 568 6.73 -1.70 25.50
CA PRO A 568 6.12 -1.56 26.82
C PRO A 568 4.70 -2.15 26.92
N ARG A 569 3.97 -2.16 25.80
CA ARG A 569 2.67 -2.81 25.63
C ARG A 569 2.77 -3.75 24.44
N GLU A 570 2.67 -5.06 24.68
CA GLU A 570 2.66 -6.10 23.65
C GLU A 570 1.23 -6.37 23.12
N TYR A 571 1.14 -7.00 21.94
CA TYR A 571 -0.10 -7.25 21.19
C TYR A 571 -1.04 -8.27 21.84
#